data_AF-A0A2G2JHI7-F1
#
_entry.id   AF-A0A2G2JHI7-F1
#
_cell.length_a   1.000
_cell.length_b   1.000
_cell.length_c   1.000
_cell.angle_alpha   90.00
_cell.angle_beta   90.00
_cell.angle_gamma   90.00
#
_symmetry.space_group_name_H-M   'P 1'
#
loop_
_entity.id
_entity.type
_entity.pdbx_description
1 polymer ?
#
loop_
_entity_poly.entity_id
_entity_poly.type
_entity_poly.pdbx_seq_one_letter_code
_entity_poly.pdbx_strand_id
1 'polypeptide(L)' 'MPNTELLTCHEVMRLTGIRSRTTIWRRIRRGAFPHPIDIGGGRIRVRRQII' A
#
# COMPACT_ATOMS: atom_id res chain seq x y z
N MET A 1 16.47 13.53 3.63
CA MET A 1 15.67 12.34 4.00
C MET A 1 14.56 12.20 2.98
N PRO A 2 14.48 11.12 2.18
CA PRO A 2 13.36 11.01 1.24
C PRO A 2 12.09 10.97 2.07
N ASN A 3 11.20 11.94 1.83
CA ASN A 3 9.87 12.01 2.44
C ASN A 3 9.16 10.69 2.16
N THR A 4 9.25 9.75 3.10
CA THR A 4 8.65 8.43 2.97
C THR A 4 7.18 8.61 3.32
N GLU A 5 6.43 9.09 2.33
CA GLU A 5 4.99 9.22 2.45
C GLU A 5 4.40 7.81 2.46
N LEU A 6 3.82 7.49 3.60
CA LEU A 6 3.35 6.17 3.95
C LEU A 6 1.81 6.16 3.80
N LEU A 7 1.32 5.45 2.79
CA LEU A 7 -0.08 5.45 2.38
C LEU A 7 -0.86 4.31 3.00
N THR A 8 -2.02 4.59 3.57
CA THR A 8 -2.97 3.59 4.07
C THR A 8 -3.56 2.75 2.93
N CYS A 9 -4.10 1.57 3.26
CA CYS A 9 -4.82 0.75 2.28
C CYS A 9 -5.91 1.53 1.52
N HIS A 10 -6.66 2.42 2.18
CA HIS A 10 -7.71 3.20 1.54
C HIS A 10 -7.16 4.23 0.53
N GLU A 11 -6.03 4.86 0.86
CA GLU A 11 -5.36 5.76 -0.08
C GLU A 11 -4.79 5.00 -1.26
N VAL A 12 -4.19 3.82 -1.03
CA VAL A 12 -3.75 2.93 -2.11
C VAL A 12 -4.93 2.56 -3.01
N MET A 13 -6.07 2.16 -2.43
CA MET A 13 -7.30 1.87 -3.19
C MET A 13 -7.75 3.06 -4.05
N ARG A 14 -7.72 4.28 -3.49
CA ARG A 14 -8.11 5.50 -4.18
C ARG A 14 -7.15 5.83 -5.32
N LEU A 15 -5.85 5.74 -5.08
CA LEU A 15 -4.80 6.07 -6.05
C LEU A 15 -4.76 5.07 -7.20
N THR A 16 -4.95 3.78 -6.91
CA THR A 16 -4.83 2.72 -7.92
C THR A 16 -6.17 2.36 -8.57
N GLY A 17 -7.28 2.96 -8.13
CA GLY A 17 -8.64 2.59 -8.54
C GLY A 17 -9.07 1.17 -8.11
N ILE A 18 -8.32 0.51 -7.22
CA ILE A 18 -8.62 -0.85 -6.78
C ILE A 18 -9.69 -0.80 -5.70
N ARG A 19 -10.82 -1.46 -5.92
CA ARG A 19 -11.96 -1.46 -4.99
C ARG A 19 -11.92 -2.51 -3.88
N SER A 20 -10.87 -3.33 -3.81
CA SER A 20 -10.75 -4.39 -2.81
C SER A 20 -9.36 -4.50 -2.19
N ARG A 21 -9.33 -4.52 -0.85
CA ARG A 21 -8.11 -4.71 -0.05
C ARG A 21 -7.45 -6.07 -0.34
N THR A 22 -8.23 -7.13 -0.55
CA THR A 22 -7.67 -8.45 -0.88
C THR A 22 -7.00 -8.47 -2.26
N THR A 23 -7.48 -7.65 -3.21
CA THR A 23 -6.79 -7.47 -4.51
C THR A 23 -5.44 -6.79 -4.35
N ILE A 24 -5.35 -5.76 -3.51
CA ILE A 24 -4.08 -5.08 -3.20
C ILE A 24 -3.10 -6.10 -2.60
N TRP A 25 -3.53 -6.87 -1.61
CA TRP A 25 -2.71 -7.91 -1.00
C TRP A 25 -2.22 -8.98 -1.98
N ARG A 26 -3.07 -9.45 -2.89
CA ARG A 26 -2.64 -10.39 -3.94
C ARG A 26 -1.58 -9.78 -4.84
N ARG A 27 -1.71 -8.49 -5.20
CA ARG A 27 -0.72 -7.81 -6.05
C ARG A 27 0.59 -7.52 -5.32
N ILE A 28 0.54 -7.19 -4.02
CA ILE A 28 1.71 -7.13 -3.13
C ILE A 28 2.43 -8.47 -3.13
N ARG A 29 1.71 -9.58 -2.91
CA ARG A 29 2.31 -10.93 -2.93
C ARG A 29 2.90 -11.32 -4.28
N ARG A 30 2.38 -10.76 -5.37
CA ARG A 30 2.92 -10.92 -6.74
C ARG A 30 4.09 -9.98 -7.05
N GLY A 31 4.49 -9.11 -6.12
CA GLY A 31 5.57 -8.14 -6.32
C GLY A 31 5.19 -6.93 -7.18
N ALA A 32 3.91 -6.77 -7.55
CA ALA A 32 3.42 -5.64 -8.34
C ALA A 32 3.15 -4.38 -7.51
N PHE A 33 3.31 -4.46 -6.18
CA PHE A 33 3.16 -3.35 -5.25
C PHE A 33 4.32 -3.34 -4.25
N PRO A 34 4.71 -2.15 -3.73
CA PRO A 34 5.70 -2.06 -2.67
C PRO A 34 5.27 -2.84 -1.44
N HIS A 35 6.25 -3.43 -0.74
CA HIS A 35 5.95 -4.24 0.43
C HIS A 35 5.31 -3.37 1.53
N PRO A 36 4.18 -3.82 2.12
CA PRO A 36 3.51 -3.12 3.19
C PRO A 36 4.40 -3.05 4.43
N ILE A 37 4.46 -1.87 5.05
CA ILE A 37 5.06 -1.66 6.36
C ILE A 37 3.91 -1.72 7.37
N ASP A 38 3.97 -2.69 8.27
CA ASP A 38 3.10 -2.75 9.43
C ASP A 38 3.58 -1.72 10.47
N ILE A 39 2.69 -0.83 10.89
CA ILE A 39 2.96 0.18 11.91
C ILE A 39 2.11 -0.04 13.18
N GLY A 40 1.47 -1.21 13.31
CA GLY A 40 0.60 -1.57 14.42
C GLY A 40 -0.85 -1.11 14.26
N GLY A 41 -1.75 -1.71 15.05
CA GLY A 41 -3.18 -1.36 15.07
C GLY A 41 -3.97 -1.75 13.81
N GLY A 42 -3.49 -2.75 13.06
CA GLY A 42 -4.11 -3.18 11.79
C GLY A 42 -3.92 -2.19 10.64
N ARG A 43 -3.00 -1.22 10.79
CA ARG A 43 -2.72 -0.19 9.79
C ARG A 43 -1.48 -0.54 9.02
N ILE A 44 -1.64 -0.61 7.71
CA ILE A 44 -0.59 -1.00 6.78
C ILE A 44 -0.29 0.17 5.88
N ARG A 45 0.99 0.48 5.76
CA ARG A 45 1.46 1.62 4.98
C ARG A 45 2.33 1.18 3.81
N VAL A 46 2.00 1.66 2.62
CA VAL A 46 2.76 1.41 1.39
C VAL A 46 3.62 2.64 1.11
N ARG A 47 4.89 2.45 0.75
CA ARG A 47 5.73 3.57 0.31
C ARG A 47 5.22 4.09 -1.03
N ARG A 48 4.96 5.39 -1.12
CA ARG A 48 4.56 6.08 -2.36
C ARG A 48 5.60 6.05 -3.49
N GLN A 49 6.76 5.42 -3.27
CA GLN A 49 7.93 5.55 -4.12
C GLN A 49 7.68 5.12 -5.58
N ILE A 50 6.69 4.26 -5.83
CA ILE A 50 6.28 3.82 -7.18
C ILE A 50 4.80 3.41 -7.11
N ILE A 51 3.87 4.29 -7.52
CA ILE A 51 2.47 3.92 -7.83
C ILE A 51 2.05 4.64 -9.10
#